data_AF-A0A482UKD6-F1
#
_entry.id   AF-A0A482UKD6-F1
#
_cell.length_a   1.000
_cell.length_b   1.000
_cell.length_c   1.000
_cell.angle_alpha   90.00
_cell.angle_beta   90.00
_cell.angle_gamma   90.00
#
_symmetry.space_group_name_H-M   'P 1'
#
loop_
_entity.id
_entity.type
_entity.pdbx_description
1 polymer ?
#
loop_
_entity_poly.entity_id
_entity_poly.type
_entity_poly.pdbx_seq_one_letter_code
_entity_poly.pdbx_strand_id
1 'polypeptide(L)'
;MSHRVNTFRRNDLLKTFLNHYKTCPLIKEIQVVWSDQDNQPPLEWIDSYPSNKLFFEVHKENSLNNRFRPLLNVTTDAVLSTDEDVLVPCQDLSLLHSTWQLNPLVLVGYSPRLYAYDVISGALKYLNWQHTWWTGAYGIMLTKLCMLHKKSVHIHTGAHIYIYIIYLDY
;
A
#
# COMPACT_ATOMS: atom_id res chain seq x y z
N MET A 1 -7.88 4.62 9.19
CA MET A 1 -7.47 4.42 7.79
C MET A 1 -8.08 3.14 7.23
N SER A 2 -8.26 3.07 5.92
CA SER A 2 -8.63 1.87 5.18
C SER A 2 -7.34 1.19 4.73
N HIS A 3 -7.20 -0.10 4.98
CA HIS A 3 -6.01 -0.85 4.63
C HIS A 3 -6.27 -1.70 3.38
N ARG A 4 -5.65 -1.35 2.26
CA ARG A 4 -5.70 -2.12 1.02
C ARG A 4 -4.46 -3.00 0.92
N VAL A 5 -4.66 -4.30 0.77
CA VAL A 5 -3.58 -5.30 0.64
C VAL A 5 -3.74 -6.05 -0.66
N ASN A 6 -2.68 -6.13 -1.46
CA ASN A 6 -2.68 -7.01 -2.63
C ASN A 6 -2.30 -8.42 -2.22
N THR A 7 -2.81 -9.40 -2.96
CA THR A 7 -2.41 -10.78 -2.79
C THR A 7 -2.59 -11.57 -4.07
N PHE A 8 -1.69 -12.52 -4.31
CA PHE A 8 -1.80 -13.51 -5.38
C PHE A 8 -1.18 -14.84 -4.92
N ARG A 9 -2.02 -15.84 -4.65
CA ARG A 9 -1.59 -17.21 -4.31
C ARG A 9 -0.63 -17.33 -3.11
N ARG A 10 -0.73 -16.42 -2.14
CA ARG A 10 0.06 -16.43 -0.89
C ARG A 10 -0.86 -16.39 0.33
N ASN A 11 -1.81 -17.33 0.38
CA ASN A 11 -2.89 -17.33 1.37
C ASN A 11 -2.39 -17.47 2.81
N ASP A 12 -1.26 -18.15 3.02
CA ASP A 12 -0.57 -18.29 4.30
C ASP A 12 -0.03 -16.94 4.82
N LEU A 13 0.62 -16.16 3.94
CA LEU A 13 1.09 -14.82 4.26
C LEU A 13 -0.09 -13.87 4.50
N LEU A 14 -1.11 -13.93 3.64
CA LEU A 14 -2.33 -13.15 3.81
C LEU A 14 -3.01 -13.45 5.14
N LYS A 15 -3.12 -14.73 5.55
CA LYS A 15 -3.71 -15.10 6.83
C LYS A 15 -2.93 -14.50 8.00
N THR A 16 -1.60 -14.55 7.95
CA THR A 16 -0.72 -13.94 8.96
C THR A 16 -0.90 -12.43 9.01
N PHE A 17 -0.93 -11.79 7.85
CA PHE A 17 -1.19 -10.36 7.68
C PHE A 17 -2.53 -9.94 8.28
N LEU A 18 -3.61 -10.64 7.92
CA LEU A 18 -4.95 -10.31 8.38
C LEU A 18 -5.05 -10.47 9.90
N ASN A 19 -4.48 -11.54 10.46
CA ASN A 19 -4.44 -11.75 11.92
C ASN A 19 -3.71 -10.63 12.66
N HIS A 20 -2.59 -10.13 12.11
CA HIS A 20 -1.85 -9.01 12.69
C HIS A 20 -2.66 -7.71 12.70
N TYR A 21 -3.31 -7.37 11.57
CA TYR A 21 -4.03 -6.10 11.44
C TYR A 21 -5.47 -6.13 11.97
N LYS A 22 -6.03 -7.30 12.23
CA LYS A 22 -7.38 -7.50 12.80
C LYS A 22 -7.63 -6.65 14.04
N THR A 23 -6.63 -6.57 14.93
CA THR A 23 -6.72 -5.91 16.24
C THR A 23 -6.13 -4.50 16.23
N CYS A 24 -5.53 -4.02 15.12
CA CYS A 24 -4.98 -2.67 15.07
C CYS A 24 -6.13 -1.63 15.15
N PRO A 25 -6.09 -0.69 16.12
CA PRO A 25 -7.18 0.25 16.37
C PRO A 25 -7.32 1.31 15.27
N LEU A 26 -6.21 1.68 14.60
CA LEU A 26 -6.23 2.69 13.54
C LEU A 26 -6.84 2.21 12.22
N ILE A 27 -6.91 0.89 12.02
CA ILE A 27 -7.45 0.29 10.80
C ILE A 27 -8.96 0.19 10.97
N LYS A 28 -9.73 0.86 10.12
CA LYS A 28 -11.20 0.80 10.16
C LYS A 28 -11.73 -0.40 9.37
N GLU A 29 -11.11 -0.67 8.24
CA GLU A 29 -11.44 -1.77 7.34
C GLU A 29 -10.17 -2.26 6.64
N ILE A 30 -10.18 -3.53 6.25
CA ILE A 30 -9.18 -4.17 5.41
C ILE A 30 -9.88 -4.61 4.12
N GLN A 31 -9.34 -4.16 2.99
CA GLN A 31 -9.80 -4.54 1.66
C GLN A 31 -8.70 -5.35 0.99
N VAL A 32 -8.95 -6.64 0.82
CA VAL A 32 -8.05 -7.57 0.14
C VAL A 32 -8.29 -7.46 -1.36
N VAL A 33 -7.31 -6.90 -2.07
CA VAL A 33 -7.28 -6.86 -3.54
C VAL A 33 -6.88 -8.24 -4.04
N TRP A 34 -7.89 -9.07 -4.29
CA TRP A 34 -7.74 -10.46 -4.68
C TRP A 34 -7.52 -10.56 -6.18
N SER A 35 -6.31 -10.98 -6.59
CA SER A 35 -5.90 -11.04 -7.99
C SER A 35 -5.70 -12.46 -8.52
N ASP A 36 -6.20 -13.49 -7.81
CA ASP A 36 -6.17 -14.88 -8.27
C ASP A 36 -7.50 -15.25 -8.96
N GLN A 37 -7.47 -15.43 -10.28
CA GLN A 37 -8.66 -15.74 -11.08
C GLN A 37 -9.08 -17.20 -10.98
N ASP A 38 -8.14 -18.09 -10.64
CA ASP A 38 -8.37 -19.53 -10.64
C ASP A 38 -8.89 -20.04 -9.29
N ASN A 39 -8.74 -19.25 -8.23
CA ASN A 39 -9.15 -19.62 -6.88
C ASN A 39 -10.06 -18.56 -6.27
N GLN A 40 -11.08 -19.01 -5.55
CA GLN A 40 -11.94 -18.11 -4.77
C GLN A 40 -11.18 -17.60 -3.53
N PRO A 41 -11.42 -16.35 -3.10
CA PRO A 41 -10.94 -15.89 -1.81
C PRO A 41 -11.56 -16.73 -0.67
N PRO A 42 -10.88 -16.87 0.46
CA PRO A 42 -11.40 -17.56 1.64
C PRO A 42 -12.45 -16.71 2.36
N LEU A 43 -13.67 -16.68 1.79
CA LEU A 43 -14.78 -15.85 2.27
C LEU A 43 -15.18 -16.18 3.72
N GLU A 44 -14.99 -17.42 4.15
CA GLU A 44 -15.24 -17.87 5.53
C GLU A 44 -14.38 -17.15 6.56
N TRP A 45 -13.28 -16.51 6.15
CA TRP A 45 -12.47 -15.71 7.07
C TRP A 45 -13.19 -14.45 7.55
N ILE A 46 -14.13 -13.91 6.75
CA ILE A 46 -14.90 -12.70 7.10
C ILE A 46 -15.64 -12.88 8.43
N ASP A 47 -16.21 -14.07 8.66
CA ASP A 47 -16.99 -14.38 9.86
C ASP A 47 -16.17 -14.31 11.16
N SER A 48 -14.84 -14.42 11.04
CA SER A 48 -13.95 -14.28 12.18
C SER A 48 -13.66 -12.82 12.55
N TYR A 49 -14.06 -11.84 11.74
CA TYR A 49 -13.78 -10.41 11.95
C TYR A 49 -15.02 -9.67 12.49
N PRO A 50 -14.82 -8.53 13.18
CA PRO A 50 -15.91 -7.61 13.45
C PRO A 50 -16.66 -7.24 12.16
N SER A 51 -17.96 -6.95 12.29
CA SER A 51 -18.78 -6.55 11.15
C SER A 51 -18.15 -5.39 10.38
N ASN A 52 -18.16 -5.48 9.04
CA ASN A 52 -17.62 -4.47 8.12
C ASN A 52 -16.11 -4.18 8.28
N LYS A 53 -15.34 -5.13 8.83
CA LYS A 53 -13.88 -4.97 9.01
C LYS A 53 -13.05 -5.58 7.90
N LEU A 54 -13.51 -6.64 7.23
CA LEU A 54 -12.78 -7.36 6.19
C LEU A 54 -13.63 -7.51 4.94
N PHE A 55 -13.06 -7.18 3.78
CA PHE A 55 -13.68 -7.30 2.48
C PHE A 55 -12.72 -7.93 1.48
N PHE A 56 -13.22 -8.80 0.61
CA PHE A 56 -12.49 -9.30 -0.55
C PHE A 56 -12.97 -8.59 -1.81
N GLU A 57 -12.04 -7.96 -2.51
CA GLU A 57 -12.22 -7.27 -3.77
C GLU A 57 -11.66 -8.13 -4.89
N VAL A 58 -12.53 -8.90 -5.57
CA VAL A 58 -12.13 -9.90 -6.56
C VAL A 58 -11.99 -9.26 -7.94
N HIS A 59 -10.76 -9.21 -8.45
CA HIS A 59 -10.45 -8.69 -9.78
C HIS A 59 -10.43 -9.80 -10.84
N LYS A 60 -10.91 -9.45 -12.04
CA LYS A 60 -10.93 -10.35 -13.20
C LYS A 60 -9.57 -10.52 -13.89
N GLU A 61 -8.58 -9.70 -13.54
CA GLU A 61 -7.25 -9.70 -14.14
C GLU A 61 -6.15 -9.82 -13.06
N ASN A 62 -5.06 -10.53 -13.37
CA ASN A 62 -3.87 -10.53 -12.53
C ASN A 62 -3.01 -9.31 -12.86
N SER A 63 -3.23 -8.20 -12.15
CA SER A 63 -2.55 -6.94 -12.38
C SER A 63 -2.17 -6.28 -11.07
N LEU A 64 -0.90 -5.88 -10.95
CA LEU A 64 -0.44 -5.07 -9.80
C LEU A 64 -1.22 -3.75 -9.69
N ASN A 65 -1.77 -3.24 -10.80
CA ASN A 65 -2.52 -2.00 -10.84
C ASN A 65 -3.94 -2.12 -10.26
N ASN A 66 -4.44 -3.33 -9.95
CA ASN A 66 -5.75 -3.54 -9.32
C ASN A 66 -5.94 -2.70 -8.05
N ARG A 67 -4.86 -2.44 -7.29
CA ARG A 67 -4.89 -1.59 -6.10
C ARG A 67 -5.30 -0.14 -6.34
N PHE A 68 -5.16 0.34 -7.57
CA PHE A 68 -5.53 1.67 -8.05
C PHE A 68 -6.80 1.66 -8.92
N ARG A 69 -7.60 0.58 -8.83
CA ARG A 69 -8.87 0.42 -9.54
C ARG A 69 -9.94 -0.15 -8.60
N PRO A 70 -10.23 0.53 -7.47
CA PRO A 70 -11.10 0.00 -6.43
C PRO A 70 -12.49 -0.36 -6.98
N LEU A 71 -12.89 -1.62 -6.84
CA LEU A 71 -14.25 -2.10 -7.12
C LEU A 71 -15.20 -1.88 -5.93
N LEU A 72 -14.63 -1.77 -4.72
CA LEU A 72 -15.34 -1.46 -3.50
C LEU A 72 -15.09 -0.01 -3.08
N ASN A 73 -16.08 0.63 -2.45
CA ASN A 73 -15.91 1.98 -1.93
C ASN A 73 -14.88 1.98 -0.79
N VAL A 74 -13.94 2.93 -0.82
CA VAL A 74 -12.98 3.14 0.26
C VAL A 74 -13.56 4.15 1.25
N THR A 75 -13.78 3.74 2.50
CA THR A 75 -14.58 4.54 3.45
C THR A 75 -13.82 5.67 4.13
N THR A 76 -12.49 5.71 4.01
CA THR A 76 -11.64 6.72 4.66
C THR A 76 -10.76 7.46 3.66
N ASP A 77 -10.40 8.71 3.96
CA ASP A 77 -9.51 9.49 3.11
C ASP A 77 -8.06 8.99 3.14
N ALA A 78 -7.63 8.45 4.29
CA ALA A 78 -6.31 7.86 4.49
C ALA A 78 -6.31 6.37 4.10
N VAL A 79 -5.60 6.02 3.04
CA VAL A 79 -5.51 4.64 2.54
C VAL A 79 -4.10 4.11 2.71
N LEU A 80 -3.94 3.08 3.53
CA LEU A 80 -2.69 2.33 3.65
C LEU A 80 -2.67 1.26 2.57
N SER A 81 -1.73 1.35 1.64
CA SER A 81 -1.46 0.35 0.60
C SER A 81 -0.25 -0.49 0.99
N THR A 82 -0.42 -1.80 1.03
CA THR A 82 0.66 -2.76 1.29
C THR A 82 0.60 -4.00 0.41
N ASP A 83 1.71 -4.71 0.35
CA ASP A 83 1.76 -6.12 -0.08
C ASP A 83 1.51 -7.03 1.13
N GLU A 84 1.10 -8.28 0.92
CA GLU A 84 0.77 -9.24 1.98
C GLU A 84 1.98 -9.72 2.79
N ASP A 85 3.20 -9.52 2.27
CA ASP A 85 4.47 -9.86 2.92
C ASP A 85 5.10 -8.70 3.69
N VAL A 86 4.38 -7.57 3.82
CA VAL A 86 4.81 -6.40 4.58
C VAL A 86 4.00 -6.27 5.87
N LEU A 87 4.65 -6.54 7.00
CA LEU A 87 4.10 -6.37 8.34
C LEU A 87 4.77 -5.20 9.06
N VAL A 88 3.97 -4.23 9.47
CA VAL A 88 4.40 -3.07 10.25
C VAL A 88 3.63 -3.08 11.57
N PRO A 89 4.30 -2.91 12.72
CA PRO A 89 3.64 -2.82 14.02
C PRO A 89 2.52 -1.76 14.02
N CYS A 90 1.40 -2.04 14.71
CA CYS A 90 0.28 -1.09 14.77
C CYS A 90 0.71 0.28 15.33
N GLN A 91 1.70 0.32 16.21
CA GLN A 91 2.25 1.54 16.81
C GLN A 91 2.89 2.44 15.74
N ASP A 92 3.72 1.87 14.85
CA ASP A 92 4.42 2.61 13.79
C ASP A 92 3.47 3.12 12.70
N LEU A 93 2.31 2.46 12.54
CA LEU A 93 1.23 2.99 11.71
C LEU A 93 0.69 4.33 12.22
N SER A 94 0.82 4.64 13.52
CA SER A 94 0.39 5.92 14.09
C SER A 94 1.28 7.07 13.61
N LEU A 95 2.60 6.82 13.53
CA LEU A 95 3.55 7.77 12.97
C LEU A 95 3.30 7.98 11.48
N LEU A 96 3.06 6.88 10.75
CA LEU A 96 2.66 6.94 9.34
C LEU A 96 1.40 7.79 9.16
N HIS A 97 0.39 7.53 9.98
CA HIS A 97 -0.88 8.24 9.98
C HIS A 97 -0.74 9.73 10.21
N SER A 98 -0.11 10.11 11.32
CA SER A 98 0.08 11.51 11.69
C SER A 98 0.89 12.28 10.65
N THR A 99 1.96 11.70 10.10
CA THR A 99 2.76 12.39 9.08
C THR A 99 1.98 12.63 7.78
N TRP A 100 1.22 11.65 7.32
CA TRP A 100 0.36 11.85 6.15
C TRP A 100 -0.74 12.89 6.40
N GLN A 101 -1.28 12.97 7.62
CA GLN A 101 -2.28 13.99 7.96
C GLN A 101 -1.73 15.41 7.82
N LEU A 102 -0.41 15.62 7.95
CA LEU A 102 0.22 16.93 7.73
C LEU A 102 0.22 17.32 6.24
N ASN A 103 0.30 16.34 5.34
CA ASN A 103 0.33 16.57 3.89
C ASN A 103 -0.50 15.52 3.12
N PRO A 104 -1.86 15.53 3.20
CA PRO A 104 -2.68 14.45 2.64
C PRO A 104 -2.60 14.31 1.12
N LEU A 105 -2.09 15.32 0.41
CA LEU A 105 -1.95 15.35 -1.04
C LEU A 105 -0.73 14.58 -1.56
N VAL A 106 0.11 14.05 -0.67
CA VAL A 106 1.36 13.38 -1.02
C VAL A 106 1.34 11.90 -0.64
N LEU A 107 2.17 11.10 -1.29
CA LEU A 107 2.46 9.74 -0.82
C LEU A 107 3.39 9.82 0.40
N VAL A 108 3.05 9.10 1.46
CA VAL A 108 3.92 8.96 2.64
C VAL A 108 4.21 7.48 2.87
N GLY A 109 5.46 7.08 2.98
CA GLY A 109 5.79 5.66 3.13
C GLY A 109 7.23 5.39 3.53
N TYR A 110 7.56 4.10 3.57
CA TYR A 110 8.82 3.57 4.11
C TYR A 110 9.71 2.90 3.06
N SER A 111 9.33 2.93 1.78
CA SER A 111 10.09 2.28 0.70
C SER A 111 10.50 3.27 -0.39
N PRO A 112 11.36 4.25 -0.08
CA PRO A 112 11.79 5.26 -1.04
C PRO A 112 12.74 4.70 -2.08
N ARG A 113 12.74 5.31 -3.27
CA ARG A 113 13.59 4.99 -4.40
C ARG A 113 14.04 6.26 -5.08
N LEU A 114 15.12 6.15 -5.83
CA LEU A 114 15.70 7.25 -6.58
C LEU A 114 15.77 6.87 -8.06
N TYR A 115 15.74 7.88 -8.91
CA TYR A 115 16.10 7.76 -10.31
C TYR A 115 17.20 8.78 -10.60
N ALA A 116 18.02 8.50 -11.60
CA ALA A 116 19.02 9.42 -12.10
C ALA A 116 18.93 9.53 -13.62
N TYR A 117 19.23 10.71 -14.15
CA TYR A 117 19.38 10.89 -15.58
C TYR A 117 20.78 10.45 -16.00
N ASP A 118 20.86 9.43 -16.85
CA ASP A 118 22.13 9.03 -17.46
C ASP A 118 22.38 9.90 -18.70
N VAL A 119 23.40 10.74 -18.60
CA VAL A 119 23.80 11.67 -19.67
C VAL A 119 24.36 10.98 -20.90
N ILE A 120 24.92 9.76 -20.76
CA ILE A 120 25.50 9.00 -21.87
C ILE A 120 24.39 8.35 -22.67
N SER A 121 23.46 7.68 -21.99
CA SER A 121 22.33 7.03 -22.67
C SER A 121 21.15 7.97 -22.96
N GLY A 122 21.16 9.18 -22.41
CA GLY A 122 20.07 10.15 -22.50
C GLY A 122 18.77 9.70 -21.82
N ALA A 123 18.83 8.75 -20.88
CA ALA A 123 17.66 8.06 -20.34
C ALA A 123 17.60 8.14 -18.81
N LEU A 124 16.37 8.11 -18.26
CA LEU A 124 16.16 7.98 -16.82
C LEU A 124 16.41 6.53 -16.40
N LYS A 125 17.29 6.35 -15.42
CA LYS A 125 17.61 5.06 -14.81
C LYS A 125 17.05 4.99 -13.40
N TYR A 126 16.31 3.91 -13.12
CA TYR A 126 15.89 3.58 -11.78
C TYR A 126 17.09 3.08 -10.96
N LEU A 127 17.26 3.62 -9.75
CA LEU A 127 18.33 3.24 -8.84
C LEU A 127 17.82 2.31 -7.74
N ASN A 128 18.70 1.41 -7.30
CA ASN A 128 18.40 0.52 -6.18
C ASN A 128 18.28 1.31 -4.86
N TRP A 129 17.80 0.63 -3.81
CA TRP A 129 17.54 1.25 -2.50
C TRP A 129 18.82 1.78 -1.82
N GLN A 130 20.00 1.23 -2.13
CA GLN A 130 21.26 1.64 -1.52
C GLN A 130 21.60 3.08 -1.88
N HIS A 131 21.34 3.50 -3.12
CA HIS A 131 21.55 4.89 -3.53
C HIS A 131 20.71 5.87 -2.70
N THR A 132 19.44 5.52 -2.44
CA THR A 132 18.58 6.31 -1.56
C THR A 132 19.12 6.37 -0.13
N TRP A 133 19.64 5.26 0.39
CA TRP A 133 20.25 5.21 1.72
C TRP A 133 21.48 6.12 1.83
N TRP A 134 22.44 5.97 0.92
CA TRP A 134 23.71 6.71 0.98
C TRP A 134 23.57 8.22 0.71
N THR A 135 22.65 8.60 -0.18
CA THR A 135 22.50 10.01 -0.58
C THR A 135 21.48 10.77 0.26
N GLY A 136 20.56 10.06 0.92
CA GLY A 136 19.37 10.65 1.52
C GLY A 136 18.37 11.23 0.50
N ALA A 137 18.65 11.12 -0.81
CA ALA A 137 17.80 11.66 -1.87
C ALA A 137 16.83 10.61 -2.41
N TYR A 138 15.64 11.07 -2.80
CA TYR A 138 14.58 10.23 -3.35
C TYR A 138 13.75 11.01 -4.36
N GLY A 139 13.11 10.27 -5.26
CA GLY A 139 12.14 10.82 -6.21
C GLY A 139 10.94 9.91 -6.46
N ILE A 140 10.91 8.73 -5.83
CA ILE A 140 9.88 7.70 -5.99
C ILE A 140 9.57 7.10 -4.60
N MET A 141 8.30 6.80 -4.35
CA MET A 141 7.86 6.02 -3.18
C MET A 141 7.12 4.77 -3.67
N LEU A 142 7.58 3.60 -3.25
CA LEU A 142 6.91 2.36 -3.63
C LEU A 142 5.62 2.19 -2.82
N THR A 143 4.53 1.86 -3.51
CA THR A 143 3.19 1.70 -2.91
C THR A 143 3.01 0.37 -2.18
N LYS A 144 4.08 -0.43 -2.04
CA LYS A 144 4.11 -1.66 -1.23
C LYS A 144 4.06 -1.41 0.28
N LEU A 145 4.34 -0.18 0.70
CA LEU A 145 4.17 0.29 2.08
C LEU A 145 4.08 1.81 2.08
N CYS A 146 2.88 2.29 1.79
CA CYS A 146 2.62 3.69 1.54
C CYS A 146 1.21 4.03 1.97
N MET A 147 1.04 5.20 2.58
CA MET A 147 -0.23 5.85 2.71
C MET A 147 -0.45 6.86 1.61
N LEU A 148 -1.67 6.87 1.09
CA LEU A 148 -2.12 7.77 0.05
C LEU A 148 -3.55 8.23 0.31
N HIS A 149 -3.93 9.33 -0.33
CA HIS A 149 -5.30 9.79 -0.32
C HIS A 149 -6.21 8.83 -1.10
N LYS A 150 -7.46 8.65 -0.69
CA LYS A 150 -8.43 7.81 -1.42
C LYS A 150 -8.59 8.20 -2.88
N LYS A 151 -8.51 9.50 -3.20
CA LYS A 151 -8.54 9.98 -4.58
C LYS A 151 -7.39 9.38 -5.42
N SER A 152 -6.24 9.12 -4.80
CA SER A 152 -5.09 8.52 -5.46
C SER A 152 -5.28 7.04 -5.79
N VAL A 153 -6.18 6.32 -5.10
CA VAL A 153 -6.56 4.95 -5.51
C VAL A 153 -7.46 4.93 -6.74
N HIS A 154 -8.03 6.04 -7.19
CA HIS A 154 -8.88 6.09 -8.38
C HIS A 154 -8.13 6.57 -9.64
N ILE A 155 -6.82 6.83 -9.54
CA ILE A 155 -6.05 7.42 -10.64
C ILE A 155 -5.90 6.41 -11.78
N HIS A 156 -6.60 6.71 -12.87
CA HIS A 156 -6.32 6.15 -14.19
C HIS A 156 -5.27 7.06 -14.83
N THR A 157 -4.01 6.60 -14.87
CA THR A 157 -2.90 7.12 -15.70
C THR A 157 -3.02 8.60 -16.10
N GLY A 158 -2.47 9.54 -15.30
CA GLY A 158 -2.36 10.94 -15.73
C GLY A 158 -2.16 12.04 -14.67
N ALA A 159 -2.21 11.74 -13.36
CA ALA A 159 -2.04 12.76 -12.33
C ALA A 159 -0.62 12.78 -11.74
N HIS A 160 -0.04 13.98 -11.60
CA HIS A 160 1.21 14.20 -10.87
C HIS A 160 0.97 14.06 -9.36
N ILE A 161 1.73 13.20 -8.70
CA ILE A 161 1.63 12.95 -7.25
C ILE A 161 2.95 13.38 -6.60
N TYR A 162 2.89 14.21 -5.57
CA TYR A 162 4.04 14.63 -4.77
C TYR A 162 4.34 13.60 -3.65
N ILE A 163 5.56 13.54 -3.11
CA ILE A 163 6.05 12.45 -2.23
C ILE A 163 6.72 13.01 -0.96
N TYR A 164 6.45 12.43 0.21
CA TYR A 164 7.15 12.62 1.49
C TYR A 164 7.56 11.26 2.11
N ILE A 165 8.64 11.24 2.91
CA ILE A 165 9.16 10.01 3.57
C ILE A 165 8.99 10.08 5.08
N ILE A 166 8.77 8.92 5.70
CA ILE A 166 9.10 8.68 7.11
C ILE A 166 10.24 7.67 7.15
N TYR A 167 11.30 7.97 7.89
CA TYR A 167 12.35 7.00 8.18
C TYR A 167 11.93 6.19 9.41
N LEU A 168 12.02 4.86 9.34
CA LEU A 168 12.12 4.04 10.54
C LEU A 168 13.61 3.95 10.85
N ASP A 169 14.01 4.54 11.97
CA ASP A 169 15.31 4.21 12.56
C ASP A 169 15.17 2.75 13.07
N TYR A 170 15.80 1.81 12.35
CA TYR A 170 15.95 0.42 12.77
C TYR A 170 17.28 0.24 13.50
#